data_AF-A0A644W7C0-F1
#
_entry.id   AF-A0A644W7C0-F1
#
_cell.length_a   1.000
_cell.length_b   1.000
_cell.length_c   1.000
_cell.angle_alpha   90.00
_cell.angle_beta   90.00
_cell.angle_gamma   90.00
#
_symmetry.space_group_name_H-M   'P 1'
#
loop_
_entity.id
_entity.type
_entity.pdbx_description
1 polymer ?
#
loop_
_entity_poly.entity_id
_entity_poly.type
_entity_poly.pdbx_seq_one_letter_code
_entity_poly.pdbx_strand_id
1 'polypeptide(L)'
;MIFVAGIIITSAAGVWSTESTKTPAKLKDTQYSEAYDPSDIRGSYTFSEISKLYSIPLEDLSAAFGVDEEKGSDFKCKDLESIYGASQYEIGTASVRMFTAYYLGLPYNPAEETYLPDAAAKILSDKGNMTQDQRDYLEKHAVPAA
;
A
#
# COMPACT_ATOMS: atom_id res chain seq x y z
N MET A 1 -21.95 60.96 -12.23
CA MET A 1 -22.71 60.13 -11.27
C MET A 1 -22.37 58.67 -11.55
N ILE A 2 -21.86 57.96 -10.52
CA ILE A 2 -21.87 56.51 -10.19
C ILE A 2 -21.74 55.51 -11.37
N PHE A 3 -20.89 54.48 -11.42
CA PHE A 3 -20.58 53.41 -10.44
C PHE A 3 -19.28 52.68 -10.81
N VAL A 4 -18.43 52.38 -9.82
CA VAL A 4 -17.63 51.12 -9.72
C VAL A 4 -17.36 50.93 -8.21
N ALA A 5 -18.32 50.42 -7.42
CA ALA A 5 -18.53 48.98 -7.15
C ALA A 5 -17.21 48.27 -6.82
N GLY A 6 -16.94 48.12 -5.52
CA GLY A 6 -15.71 47.57 -5.00
C GLY A 6 -15.52 46.08 -5.27
N ILE A 7 -14.25 45.67 -5.29
CA ILE A 7 -13.84 44.30 -5.02
C ILE A 7 -12.63 44.39 -4.09
N ILE A 8 -12.89 44.19 -2.79
CA ILE A 8 -11.85 43.76 -1.85
C ILE A 8 -11.72 42.26 -2.10
N ILE A 9 -10.70 41.82 -2.83
CA ILE A 9 -10.44 40.40 -2.99
C ILE A 9 -9.87 39.92 -1.66
N THR A 10 -10.71 39.21 -0.91
CA THR A 10 -10.33 38.44 0.27
C THR A 10 -9.36 37.35 -0.17
N SER A 11 -8.06 37.52 0.08
CA SER A 11 -7.10 36.42 0.03
C SER A 11 -7.30 35.54 1.26
N ALA A 12 -8.39 34.76 1.25
CA ALA A 12 -8.66 33.66 2.16
C ALA A 12 -8.72 32.36 1.34
N ALA A 13 -7.63 32.03 0.66
CA ALA A 13 -7.38 30.67 0.22
C ALA A 13 -6.40 30.08 1.23
N GLY A 14 -6.98 29.33 2.17
CA GLY A 14 -6.30 28.76 3.32
C GLY A 14 -5.03 28.03 2.94
N VAL A 15 -3.98 28.36 3.68
CA VAL A 15 -2.85 27.52 4.05
C VAL A 15 -3.13 26.04 3.76
N TRP A 16 -2.74 25.57 2.58
CA TRP A 16 -2.54 24.16 2.32
C TRP A 16 -1.23 23.79 3.02
N SER A 17 -1.27 23.70 4.36
CA SER A 17 -0.24 22.98 5.11
C SER A 17 -0.46 21.51 4.81
N THR A 18 0.11 21.04 3.70
CA THR A 18 0.52 19.66 3.59
C THR A 18 1.67 19.42 4.54
N GLU A 19 1.36 19.36 5.83
CA GLU A 19 2.05 18.41 6.67
C GLU A 19 1.56 17.04 6.19
N SER A 20 2.22 16.52 5.16
CA SER A 20 2.11 15.11 4.79
C SER A 20 2.71 14.30 5.94
N THR A 21 1.97 14.18 7.05
CA THR A 21 2.32 13.27 8.12
C THR A 21 2.19 11.88 7.54
N LYS A 22 3.33 11.24 7.24
CA LYS A 22 3.43 9.89 6.66
C LYS A 22 3.03 8.78 7.66
N THR A 23 2.19 9.09 8.63
CA THR A 23 1.68 8.10 9.58
C THR A 23 0.34 7.63 9.06
N PRO A 24 0.21 6.35 8.66
CA PRO A 24 -1.05 5.86 8.16
C PRO A 24 -2.16 5.95 9.21
N ALA A 25 -3.39 6.13 8.76
CA ALA A 25 -4.55 6.06 9.64
C ALA A 25 -4.63 4.67 10.27
N LYS A 26 -5.00 4.60 11.56
CA LYS A 26 -5.28 3.33 12.22
C LYS A 26 -6.61 2.76 11.74
N LEU A 27 -6.75 1.43 11.75
CA LEU A 27 -8.02 0.79 11.46
C LEU A 27 -9.08 1.26 12.48
N LYS A 28 -10.26 1.57 11.96
CA LYS A 28 -11.41 2.02 12.79
C LYS A 28 -12.07 0.87 13.55
N ASP A 29 -11.67 -0.37 13.25
CA ASP A 29 -12.17 -1.56 13.93
C ASP A 29 -11.55 -1.67 15.32
N THR A 30 -12.38 -1.78 16.36
CA THR A 30 -11.93 -1.88 17.75
C THR A 30 -11.04 -3.11 18.00
N GLN A 31 -11.18 -4.17 17.20
CA GLN A 31 -10.36 -5.37 17.27
C GLN A 31 -8.93 -5.16 16.73
N TYR A 32 -8.75 -4.18 15.83
CA TYR A 32 -7.48 -3.89 15.16
C TYR A 32 -7.04 -2.44 15.38
N SER A 33 -7.53 -1.78 16.43
CA SER A 33 -7.38 -0.33 16.65
C SER A 33 -5.94 0.17 16.82
N GLU A 34 -4.98 -0.74 17.04
CA GLU A 34 -3.55 -0.43 17.05
C GLU A 34 -2.87 -0.69 15.69
N ALA A 35 -3.49 -1.47 14.81
CA ALA A 35 -2.99 -1.75 13.48
C ALA A 35 -3.30 -0.59 12.53
N TYR A 36 -2.31 -0.25 11.70
CA TYR A 36 -2.48 0.70 10.62
C TYR A 36 -3.33 0.12 9.51
N ASP A 37 -4.08 0.96 8.81
CA ASP A 37 -4.88 0.56 7.65
C ASP A 37 -3.96 0.38 6.43
N PRO A 38 -3.81 -0.85 5.90
CA PRO A 38 -2.99 -1.10 4.72
C PRO A 38 -3.43 -0.28 3.51
N SER A 39 -4.71 0.12 3.41
CA SER A 39 -5.23 1.00 2.36
C SER A 39 -4.55 2.37 2.34
N ASP A 40 -3.96 2.78 3.48
CA ASP A 40 -3.30 4.06 3.60
C ASP A 40 -1.84 4.05 3.11
N ILE A 41 -1.29 2.88 2.76
CA ILE A 41 0.02 2.77 2.11
C ILE A 41 -0.04 3.51 0.77
N ARG A 42 0.93 4.39 0.53
CA ARG A 42 1.08 5.17 -0.72
C ARG A 42 2.33 4.74 -1.46
N GLY A 43 2.37 5.02 -2.76
CA GLY A 43 3.53 4.71 -3.60
C GLY A 43 4.84 5.34 -3.10
N SER A 44 4.79 6.41 -2.31
CA SER A 44 5.96 7.06 -1.70
C SER A 44 6.56 6.31 -0.51
N TYR A 45 5.86 5.32 0.06
CA TYR A 45 6.32 4.57 1.22
C TYR A 45 7.42 3.60 0.80
N THR A 46 8.47 3.50 1.61
CA THR A 46 9.50 2.47 1.45
C THR A 46 9.12 1.16 2.13
N PHE A 47 9.72 0.05 1.71
CA PHE A 47 9.48 -1.21 2.42
C PHE A 47 10.00 -1.16 3.87
N SER A 48 11.02 -0.37 4.17
CA SER A 48 11.44 -0.13 5.56
C SER A 48 10.37 0.59 6.39
N GLU A 49 9.69 1.60 5.82
CA GLU A 49 8.57 2.28 6.48
C GLU A 49 7.43 1.29 6.74
N ILE A 50 7.05 0.48 5.75
CA ILE A 50 5.99 -0.53 5.89
C ILE A 50 6.38 -1.59 6.92
N SER A 51 7.60 -2.10 6.84
CA SER A 51 8.12 -3.09 7.79
C SER A 51 7.98 -2.60 9.24
N LYS A 52 8.36 -1.35 9.51
CA LYS A 52 8.26 -0.75 10.85
C LYS A 52 6.82 -0.49 11.29
N LEU A 53 5.97 -0.01 10.38
CA LEU A 53 4.59 0.35 10.70
C LEU A 53 3.74 -0.90 10.92
N TYR A 54 3.87 -1.90 10.06
CA TYR A 54 3.03 -3.09 10.01
C TYR A 54 3.69 -4.31 10.66
N SER A 55 4.92 -4.18 11.19
CA SER A 55 5.67 -5.27 11.81
C SER A 55 5.89 -6.48 10.89
N ILE A 56 6.12 -6.23 9.60
CA ILE A 56 6.42 -7.26 8.60
C ILE A 56 7.93 -7.28 8.34
N PRO A 57 8.60 -8.45 8.26
CA PRO A 57 10.01 -8.50 7.93
C PRO A 57 10.31 -7.89 6.55
N LEU A 58 11.37 -7.08 6.47
CA LEU A 58 11.80 -6.47 5.21
C LEU A 58 12.23 -7.54 4.18
N GLU A 59 12.85 -8.62 4.64
CA GLU A 59 13.18 -9.81 3.85
C GLU A 59 11.94 -10.38 3.16
N ASP A 60 10.83 -10.51 3.89
CA ASP A 60 9.58 -11.05 3.36
C ASP A 60 8.97 -10.12 2.31
N LEU A 61 8.98 -8.81 2.55
CA LEU A 61 8.50 -7.83 1.56
C LEU A 61 9.38 -7.82 0.31
N SER A 62 10.70 -7.86 0.48
CA SER A 62 11.64 -7.84 -0.63
C SER A 62 11.51 -9.12 -1.47
N ALA A 63 11.49 -10.29 -0.81
CA ALA A 63 11.27 -11.57 -1.46
C ALA A 63 9.89 -11.66 -2.14
N ALA A 64 8.83 -11.15 -1.51
CA ALA A 64 7.47 -11.15 -2.06
C ALA A 64 7.39 -10.47 -3.44
N PHE A 65 8.12 -9.36 -3.60
CA PHE A 65 8.08 -8.56 -4.83
C PHE A 65 9.32 -8.73 -5.72
N GLY A 66 10.25 -9.62 -5.37
CA GLY A 66 11.48 -9.85 -6.15
C GLY A 66 12.47 -8.67 -6.12
N VAL A 67 12.49 -7.92 -5.01
CA VAL A 67 13.42 -6.80 -4.80
C VAL A 67 14.65 -7.31 -4.03
N ASP A 68 15.84 -6.85 -4.40
CA ASP A 68 17.07 -7.11 -3.63
C ASP A 68 16.91 -6.61 -2.19
N GLU A 69 17.17 -7.44 -1.18
CA GLU A 69 17.08 -7.03 0.24
C GLU A 69 17.94 -5.80 0.57
N GLU A 70 19.12 -5.69 -0.05
CA GLU A 70 20.01 -4.54 0.11
C GLU A 70 19.38 -3.23 -0.37
N LYS A 71 18.52 -3.29 -1.40
CA LYS A 71 17.79 -2.13 -1.93
C LYS A 71 16.41 -1.98 -1.30
N GLY A 72 15.84 -3.06 -0.76
CA GLY A 72 14.49 -3.10 -0.21
C GLY A 72 14.22 -2.01 0.83
N SER A 73 15.22 -1.68 1.65
CA SER A 73 15.08 -0.65 2.70
C SER A 73 14.63 0.72 2.15
N ASP A 74 15.23 1.14 1.04
CA ASP A 74 14.98 2.42 0.38
C ASP A 74 14.03 2.30 -0.83
N PHE A 75 13.66 1.07 -1.19
CA PHE A 75 12.78 0.77 -2.31
C PHE A 75 11.35 1.25 -2.02
N LYS A 76 10.79 2.06 -2.92
CA LYS A 76 9.44 2.61 -2.77
C LYS A 76 8.41 1.76 -3.49
N CYS A 77 7.20 1.71 -2.96
CA CYS A 77 6.11 0.93 -3.56
C CYS A 77 5.76 1.35 -4.98
N LYS A 78 5.90 2.64 -5.33
CA LYS A 78 5.73 3.12 -6.70
C LYS A 78 6.81 2.61 -7.66
N ASP A 79 8.00 2.30 -7.15
CA ASP A 79 9.13 1.85 -7.98
C ASP A 79 8.91 0.40 -8.46
N LEU A 80 7.92 -0.32 -7.90
CA LEU A 80 7.45 -1.60 -8.45
C LEU A 80 6.95 -1.48 -9.89
N GLU A 81 6.42 -0.32 -10.28
CA GLU A 81 6.03 -0.06 -11.67
C GLU A 81 7.24 -0.13 -12.62
N SER A 82 8.47 0.04 -12.12
CA SER A 82 9.68 -0.14 -12.94
C SER A 82 10.01 -1.61 -13.20
N ILE A 83 9.53 -2.53 -12.34
CA ILE A 83 9.75 -3.98 -12.45
C ILE A 83 8.57 -4.61 -13.20
N TYR A 84 7.36 -4.30 -12.76
CA TYR A 84 6.13 -4.92 -13.23
C TYR A 84 5.28 -4.02 -14.15
N GLY A 85 5.67 -2.79 -14.44
CA GLY A 85 4.88 -1.91 -15.32
C GLY A 85 4.83 -2.34 -16.78
N ALA A 86 5.70 -3.27 -17.19
CA ALA A 86 5.60 -3.96 -18.48
C ALA A 86 4.79 -5.27 -18.41
N SER A 87 4.39 -5.69 -17.22
CA SER A 87 3.53 -6.86 -17.01
C SER A 87 2.11 -6.57 -17.49
N GLN A 88 1.41 -7.62 -17.91
CA GLN A 88 -0.03 -7.56 -18.18
C GLN A 88 -0.89 -7.54 -16.91
N TYR A 89 -0.25 -7.71 -15.73
CA TYR A 89 -0.90 -7.78 -14.43
C TYR A 89 -0.65 -6.50 -13.64
N GLU A 90 -1.69 -5.99 -12.96
CA GLU A 90 -1.63 -4.82 -12.06
C GLU A 90 -0.88 -5.17 -10.77
N ILE A 91 0.46 -5.12 -10.85
CA ILE A 91 1.36 -5.32 -9.72
C ILE A 91 2.03 -4.00 -9.38
N GLY A 92 1.68 -3.44 -8.22
CA GLY A 92 2.19 -2.14 -7.79
C GLY A 92 1.87 -1.83 -6.34
N THR A 93 1.58 -0.56 -6.05
CA THR A 93 1.25 -0.14 -4.67
C THR A 93 0.02 -0.87 -4.13
N ALA A 94 -1.00 -1.12 -4.97
CA ALA A 94 -2.19 -1.87 -4.56
C ALA A 94 -1.85 -3.29 -4.09
N SER A 95 -0.93 -3.97 -4.78
CA SER A 95 -0.45 -5.30 -4.39
C SER A 95 0.25 -5.28 -3.04
N VAL A 96 1.05 -4.25 -2.74
CA VAL A 96 1.68 -4.09 -1.43
C VAL A 96 0.63 -3.92 -0.32
N ARG A 97 -0.44 -3.17 -0.57
CA ARG A 97 -1.56 -3.01 0.38
C ARG A 97 -2.22 -4.35 0.68
N MET A 98 -2.53 -5.10 -0.39
CA MET A 98 -3.15 -6.42 -0.31
C MET A 98 -2.25 -7.40 0.46
N PHE A 99 -0.96 -7.48 0.09
CA PHE A 99 0.01 -8.33 0.78
C PHE A 99 0.10 -8.00 2.27
N THR A 100 0.24 -6.71 2.61
CA THR A 100 0.35 -6.28 4.02
C THR A 100 -0.89 -6.68 4.81
N ALA A 101 -2.08 -6.47 4.26
CA ALA A 101 -3.32 -6.86 4.90
C ALA A 101 -3.42 -8.37 5.11
N TYR A 102 -3.11 -9.14 4.07
CA TYR A 102 -3.24 -10.60 4.08
C TYR A 102 -2.21 -11.23 5.02
N TYR A 103 -1.00 -10.66 5.09
CA TYR A 103 0.05 -11.09 6.01
C TYR A 103 -0.42 -10.93 7.46
N LEU A 104 -1.04 -9.80 7.78
CA LEU A 104 -1.56 -9.50 9.11
C LEU A 104 -2.92 -10.13 9.41
N GLY A 105 -3.60 -10.73 8.41
CA GLY A 105 -4.96 -11.25 8.57
C GLY A 105 -6.01 -10.17 8.74
N LEU A 106 -5.76 -8.97 8.22
CA LEU A 106 -6.68 -7.84 8.27
C LEU A 106 -7.72 -7.94 7.15
N PRO A 107 -8.96 -7.49 7.38
CA PRO A 107 -9.97 -7.41 6.34
C PRO A 107 -9.53 -6.37 5.31
N TYR A 108 -9.30 -6.81 4.08
CA TYR A 108 -8.91 -5.95 2.98
C TYR A 108 -9.59 -6.40 1.71
N ASN A 109 -10.28 -5.46 1.08
CA ASN A 109 -10.91 -5.65 -0.21
C ASN A 109 -10.20 -4.73 -1.21
N PRO A 110 -9.51 -5.27 -2.21
CA PRO A 110 -8.89 -4.45 -3.23
C PRO A 110 -9.97 -3.67 -3.99
N ALA A 111 -9.69 -2.40 -4.29
CA ALA A 111 -10.64 -1.53 -4.99
C ALA A 111 -10.75 -1.87 -6.49
N GLU A 112 -9.73 -2.53 -7.01
CA GLU A 112 -9.55 -2.94 -8.40
C GLU A 112 -8.91 -4.33 -8.45
N GLU A 113 -8.93 -4.97 -9.62
CA GLU A 113 -8.40 -6.33 -9.80
C GLU A 113 -6.87 -6.33 -9.67
N THR A 114 -6.41 -6.50 -8.44
CA THR A 114 -5.00 -6.43 -8.07
C THR A 114 -4.40 -7.83 -8.02
N TYR A 115 -3.21 -7.98 -8.59
CA TYR A 115 -2.50 -9.25 -8.65
C TYR A 115 -1.29 -9.25 -7.71
N LEU A 116 -0.88 -10.45 -7.29
CA LEU A 116 0.30 -10.67 -6.47
C LEU A 116 1.27 -11.62 -7.17
N PRO A 117 2.59 -11.40 -7.07
CA PRO A 117 3.58 -12.37 -7.51
C PRO A 117 3.44 -13.70 -6.75
N ASP A 118 3.76 -14.81 -7.40
CA ASP A 118 3.87 -16.15 -6.78
C ASP A 118 4.71 -16.09 -5.50
N ALA A 119 5.86 -15.42 -5.54
CA ALA A 119 6.71 -15.25 -4.37
C ALA A 119 5.95 -14.64 -3.17
N ALA A 120 5.12 -13.62 -3.41
CA ALA A 120 4.26 -13.02 -2.40
C ALA A 120 3.20 -14.02 -1.91
N ALA A 121 2.55 -14.74 -2.83
CA ALA A 121 1.53 -15.73 -2.51
C ALA A 121 2.09 -16.88 -1.65
N LYS A 122 3.31 -17.33 -1.95
CA LYS A 122 4.02 -18.34 -1.16
C LYS A 122 4.31 -17.85 0.26
N ILE A 123 4.81 -16.63 0.40
CA ILE A 123 5.08 -16.05 1.73
C ILE A 123 3.80 -15.90 2.54
N LEU A 124 2.71 -15.44 1.90
CA LEU A 124 1.41 -15.35 2.55
C LEU A 124 0.88 -16.74 2.96
N SER A 125 1.10 -17.76 2.15
CA SER A 125 0.69 -19.12 2.48
C SER A 125 1.48 -19.70 3.66
N ASP A 126 2.77 -19.37 3.76
CA ASP A 126 3.65 -19.87 4.81
C ASP A 126 3.55 -19.06 6.13
N LYS A 127 3.39 -17.74 6.04
CA LYS A 127 3.49 -16.79 7.18
C LYS A 127 2.26 -15.91 7.40
N GLY A 128 1.35 -15.84 6.43
CA GLY A 128 0.21 -14.92 6.47
C GLY A 128 -0.96 -15.46 7.30
N ASN A 129 -1.66 -14.55 7.98
CA ASN A 129 -2.85 -14.88 8.79
C ASN A 129 -4.16 -14.72 8.00
N MET A 130 -4.17 -15.16 6.74
CA MET A 130 -5.32 -14.97 5.85
C MET A 130 -6.58 -15.72 6.32
N THR A 131 -7.76 -15.18 5.98
CA THR A 131 -9.03 -15.92 6.04
C THR A 131 -9.16 -16.88 4.84
N GLN A 132 -10.15 -17.77 4.87
CA GLN A 132 -10.40 -18.68 3.74
C GLN A 132 -10.74 -17.90 2.46
N ASP A 133 -11.58 -16.87 2.56
CA ASP A 133 -11.96 -16.03 1.42
C ASP A 133 -10.74 -15.32 0.78
N GLN A 134 -9.78 -14.89 1.61
CA GLN A 134 -8.55 -14.26 1.14
C GLN A 134 -7.64 -15.28 0.43
N ARG A 135 -7.55 -16.52 0.93
CA ARG A 135 -6.84 -17.61 0.26
C ARG A 135 -7.44 -17.92 -1.10
N ASP A 136 -8.75 -18.07 -1.17
CA ASP A 136 -9.47 -18.36 -2.41
C ASP A 136 -9.33 -17.22 -3.44
N TYR A 137 -9.24 -15.97 -2.96
CA TYR A 137 -8.95 -14.82 -3.82
C TYR A 137 -7.50 -14.85 -4.32
N LEU A 138 -6.53 -15.12 -3.43
CA LEU A 138 -5.11 -15.19 -3.75
C LEU A 138 -4.82 -16.26 -4.80
N GLU A 139 -5.42 -17.46 -4.69
CA GLU A 139 -5.22 -18.54 -5.66
C GLU A 139 -5.64 -18.16 -7.09
N LYS A 140 -6.59 -17.23 -7.24
CA LYS A 140 -7.06 -16.75 -8.56
C LYS A 140 -6.25 -15.57 -9.09
N HIS A 141 -5.56 -14.84 -8.22
CA HIS A 141 -4.85 -13.60 -8.55
C HIS A 141 -3.34 -13.66 -8.24
N ALA A 142 -2.82 -14.85 -7.97
CA ALA A 142 -1.40 -15.13 -7.89
C ALA A 142 -0.85 -15.42 -9.29
N VAL A 143 0.16 -14.66 -9.70
CA VAL A 143 0.74 -14.75 -11.04
C VAL A 143 2.26 -14.98 -10.95
N PRO A 144 2.86 -15.73 -11.88
CA PRO A 144 4.30 -15.92 -11.89
C PRO A 144 5.00 -14.55 -11.96
N ALA A 145 6.08 -14.40 -11.19
CA ALA A 145 6.90 -13.19 -11.24
C ALA A 145 7.48 -12.97 -12.66
N ALA A 146 7.65 -11.70 -13.02
CA ALA A 146 8.12 -11.27 -14.35
C ALA A 146 9.60 -11.58 -14.58
#